data_AF-A0A4Z2IXK5-F1
#
_entry.id   AF-A0A4Z2IXK5-F1
#
_cell.length_a   1.000
_cell.length_b   1.000
_cell.length_c   1.000
_cell.angle_alpha   90.00
_cell.angle_beta   90.00
_cell.angle_gamma   90.00
#
_symmetry.space_group_name_H-M   'P 1'
#
loop_
_entity.id
_entity.type
_entity.pdbx_description
1 polymer ?
#
loop_
_entity_poly.entity_id
_entity_poly.type
_entity_poly.pdbx_seq_one_letter_code
_entity_poly.pdbx_strand_id
1 'polypeptide(L)'
;MKIYESEPGLKKSWDNVQKMVRVFTNNAELTGVSFKCCGVTNKTDWYDVLNGTLPSSCCSVGTDRCVDGWAEPCYQKARRWLLENIPSVLVFGLCIAVVQILALVFSLLMYCQILCAEKALD
;
A
#
# COMPACT_ATOMS: atom_id res chain seq x y z
N MET A 1 -1.33 8.11 -16.01
CA MET A 1 -1.53 6.65 -15.91
C MET A 1 -1.25 5.87 -17.20
N LYS A 2 -0.99 6.49 -18.36
CA LYS A 2 -0.69 5.80 -19.65
C LYS A 2 0.49 4.80 -19.61
N ILE A 3 1.34 4.91 -18.59
CA ILE A 3 2.53 4.09 -18.38
C ILE A 3 2.24 2.77 -17.64
N TYR A 4 1.05 2.64 -17.05
CA TYR A 4 0.71 1.52 -16.15
C TYR A 4 0.74 0.15 -16.83
N GLU A 5 0.32 0.06 -18.08
CA GLU A 5 0.37 -1.19 -18.85
C GLU A 5 1.74 -1.45 -19.49
N SER A 6 2.50 -0.39 -19.81
CA SER A 6 3.81 -0.52 -20.46
C SER A 6 4.94 -0.89 -19.50
N GLU A 7 4.77 -0.63 -18.19
CA GLU A 7 5.81 -0.85 -17.19
C GLU A 7 5.43 -1.92 -16.16
N PRO A 8 5.98 -3.14 -16.27
CA PRO A 8 5.67 -4.24 -15.33
C PRO A 8 6.11 -3.94 -13.90
N GLY A 9 7.10 -3.06 -13.71
CA GLY A 9 7.55 -2.59 -12.40
C GLY A 9 6.46 -1.81 -11.66
N LEU A 10 5.65 -1.03 -12.38
CA LEU A 10 4.59 -0.23 -11.77
C LEU A 10 3.46 -1.12 -11.25
N LYS A 11 3.08 -2.13 -12.04
CA LYS A 11 2.13 -3.17 -11.63
C LYS A 11 2.61 -3.89 -10.37
N LYS A 12 3.88 -4.33 -10.35
CA LYS A 12 4.48 -5.02 -9.20
C LYS A 12 4.53 -4.13 -7.94
N SER A 13 4.88 -2.86 -8.10
CA SER A 13 4.86 -1.88 -7.00
C SER A 13 3.44 -1.72 -6.44
N TRP A 14 2.46 -1.61 -7.33
CA TRP A 14 1.06 -1.49 -6.97
C TRP A 14 0.55 -2.72 -6.20
N ASP A 15 0.88 -3.93 -6.66
CA ASP A 15 0.55 -5.20 -6.00
C ASP A 15 1.17 -5.30 -4.59
N ASN A 16 2.40 -4.81 -4.41
CA ASN A 16 3.07 -4.80 -3.11
C ASN A 16 2.39 -3.84 -2.13
N VAL A 17 2.00 -2.65 -2.59
CA VAL A 17 1.24 -1.69 -1.78
C VAL A 17 -0.10 -2.30 -1.36
N GLN A 18 -0.81 -2.98 -2.27
CA GLN A 18 -2.05 -3.66 -1.93
C GLN A 18 -1.88 -4.74 -0.86
N LYS A 19 -0.80 -5.53 -0.94
CA LYS A 19 -0.47 -6.53 0.09
C LYS A 19 -0.22 -5.87 1.45
N MET A 20 0.53 -4.77 1.47
CA MET A 20 0.80 -4.02 2.69
C MET A 20 -0.50 -3.47 3.30
N VAL A 21 -1.39 -2.91 2.48
CA VAL A 21 -2.67 -2.37 2.96
C VAL A 21 -3.57 -3.47 3.53
N ARG A 22 -3.59 -4.67 2.94
CA ARG A 22 -4.36 -5.82 3.49
C ARG A 22 -3.95 -6.20 4.91
N VAL A 23 -2.67 -6.04 5.28
CA VAL A 23 -2.17 -6.32 6.63
C VAL A 23 -2.76 -5.34 7.65
N PHE A 24 -3.05 -4.10 7.24
CA PHE A 24 -3.61 -3.07 8.12
C PHE A 24 -5.14 -3.11 8.20
N THR A 25 -5.82 -3.76 7.26
CA THR A 25 -7.28 -3.94 7.28
C THR A 25 -7.63 -5.29 7.90
N ASN A 26 -8.14 -5.31 9.14
CA ASN A 26 -8.60 -6.54 9.79
C ASN A 26 -9.72 -7.20 8.96
N ASN A 27 -9.49 -8.44 8.51
CA ASN A 27 -10.42 -9.32 7.81
C ASN A 27 -10.97 -8.80 6.46
N ALA A 28 -10.06 -8.65 5.48
CA ALA A 28 -10.40 -8.40 4.08
C ALA A 28 -11.36 -9.46 3.46
N GLU A 29 -11.46 -10.65 4.06
CA GLU A 29 -12.24 -11.79 3.57
C GLU A 29 -13.73 -11.73 3.95
N LEU A 30 -14.08 -11.11 5.09
CA LEU A 30 -15.48 -10.92 5.53
C LEU A 30 -16.15 -9.70 4.90
N THR A 31 -15.38 -8.79 4.27
CA THR A 31 -15.88 -7.53 3.69
C THR A 31 -15.70 -7.45 2.16
N GLY A 32 -14.99 -8.41 1.55
CA GLY A 32 -14.72 -8.43 0.11
C GLY A 32 -13.97 -7.17 -0.34
N VAL A 33 -12.95 -6.74 0.41
CA VAL A 33 -12.22 -5.50 0.12
C VAL A 33 -11.06 -5.79 -0.85
N SER A 34 -11.41 -5.97 -2.11
CA SER A 34 -10.85 -5.06 -3.10
C SER A 34 -11.38 -3.69 -2.73
N PHE A 35 -10.60 -2.60 -2.75
CA PHE A 35 -11.25 -1.29 -2.62
C PHE A 35 -12.32 -1.21 -3.72
N LYS A 36 -13.60 -1.38 -3.32
CA LYS A 36 -14.77 -1.37 -4.20
C LYS A 36 -14.97 0.07 -4.61
N CYS A 37 -14.08 0.49 -5.50
CA CYS A 37 -13.88 1.84 -5.96
C CYS A 37 -13.33 1.75 -7.38
N CYS A 38 -13.53 2.82 -8.14
CA CYS A 38 -13.03 2.86 -9.49
C CYS A 38 -12.55 4.25 -9.86
N GLY A 39 -11.32 4.28 -10.35
CA GLY A 39 -10.62 5.51 -10.69
C GLY A 39 -10.01 6.16 -9.46
N VAL A 40 -9.05 7.05 -9.69
CA VAL A 40 -8.40 7.79 -8.61
C VAL A 40 -9.38 8.81 -8.06
N THR A 41 -9.95 9.61 -8.95
CA THR A 41 -10.95 10.65 -8.66
C THR A 41 -12.29 10.38 -9.30
N ASN A 42 -12.32 9.72 -10.46
CA ASN A 42 -13.55 9.34 -11.15
C ASN A 42 -13.30 8.11 -12.03
N LYS A 43 -14.34 7.34 -12.33
CA LYS A 43 -14.29 6.17 -13.23
C LYS A 43 -13.71 6.50 -14.60
N THR A 44 -13.94 7.73 -15.08
CA THR A 44 -13.45 8.27 -16.36
C THR A 44 -11.93 8.21 -16.46
N ASP A 45 -11.21 8.21 -15.33
CA ASP A 45 -9.75 8.09 -15.28
C ASP A 45 -9.23 6.83 -16.00
N TRP A 46 -10.04 5.76 -16.04
CA TRP A 46 -9.71 4.53 -16.74
C TRP A 46 -10.06 4.56 -18.23
N TYR A 47 -11.11 5.28 -18.63
CA TYR A 47 -11.51 5.37 -20.04
C TYR A 47 -10.42 6.04 -20.88
N ASP A 48 -9.72 7.04 -20.34
CA ASP A 48 -8.59 7.72 -20.99
C ASP A 48 -7.33 6.86 -21.11
N VAL A 49 -7.22 5.80 -20.32
CA VAL A 49 -6.02 4.96 -20.20
C VAL A 49 -6.20 3.63 -20.94
N LEU A 50 -7.40 3.06 -20.90
CA LEU A 50 -7.74 1.73 -21.42
C LEU A 50 -8.64 1.80 -22.66
N ASN A 51 -8.53 2.87 -23.46
CA ASN A 51 -9.31 3.09 -24.70
C ASN A 51 -10.81 2.80 -24.52
N GLY A 52 -11.39 3.33 -23.44
CA GLY A 52 -12.80 3.21 -23.15
C GLY A 52 -13.26 1.92 -22.45
N THR A 53 -12.33 1.09 -21.98
CA THR A 53 -12.65 -0.12 -21.19
C THR A 53 -12.29 0.03 -19.70
N LEU A 54 -12.97 -0.73 -18.85
CA LEU A 54 -12.71 -0.77 -17.41
C LEU A 54 -11.92 -2.03 -17.04
N PRO A 55 -10.96 -1.92 -16.10
CA PRO A 55 -10.27 -3.09 -15.59
C PRO A 55 -11.22 -3.96 -14.75
N SER A 56 -10.98 -5.27 -14.74
CA SER A 56 -11.82 -6.25 -14.02
C SER A 56 -11.96 -5.95 -12.52
N SER A 57 -10.96 -5.29 -11.92
CA SER A 57 -10.96 -4.85 -10.51
C SER A 57 -11.95 -3.72 -10.22
N CYS A 58 -12.39 -2.96 -11.23
CA CYS A 58 -13.34 -1.87 -11.13
C CYS A 58 -14.80 -2.34 -11.26
N CYS A 59 -15.03 -3.58 -11.72
CA CYS A 59 -16.38 -4.09 -11.99
C CYS A 59 -17.09 -4.49 -10.69
N SER A 60 -18.38 -4.14 -10.60
CA SER A 60 -19.27 -4.79 -9.64
C SER A 60 -19.58 -6.21 -10.12
N VAL A 61 -19.70 -7.15 -9.18
CA VAL A 61 -19.80 -8.61 -9.37
C VAL A 61 -20.54 -9.05 -10.66
N GLY A 62 -19.86 -9.83 -11.51
CA GLY A 62 -20.49 -10.85 -12.36
C GLY A 62 -21.08 -10.44 -13.72
N THR A 63 -20.76 -9.27 -14.27
CA THR A 63 -21.18 -8.92 -15.64
C THR A 63 -20.07 -9.17 -16.66
N ASP A 64 -20.30 -10.03 -17.65
CA ASP A 64 -19.36 -10.38 -18.75
C ASP A 64 -18.87 -9.18 -19.56
N ARG A 65 -19.55 -8.03 -19.44
CA ARG A 65 -19.09 -6.73 -19.94
C ARG A 65 -19.13 -5.74 -18.79
N CYS A 66 -17.95 -5.28 -18.38
CA CYS A 66 -17.77 -4.29 -17.31
C CYS A 66 -18.21 -2.90 -17.80
N VAL A 67 -19.52 -2.71 -17.93
CA VAL A 67 -20.12 -1.46 -18.37
C VAL A 67 -20.33 -0.53 -17.16
N ASP A 68 -20.64 -1.11 -16.00
CA ASP A 68 -20.87 -0.39 -14.75
C ASP A 68 -19.82 -0.73 -13.68
N GLY A 69 -18.84 0.17 -13.54
CA GLY A 69 -17.86 0.11 -12.45
C GLY A 69 -18.38 0.63 -11.10
N TRP A 70 -17.59 0.49 -10.04
CA TRP A 70 -17.90 1.08 -8.72
C TRP A 70 -17.96 2.62 -8.75
N ALA A 71 -19.06 3.23 -8.31
CA ALA A 71 -19.27 4.69 -8.26
C ALA A 71 -18.28 5.43 -7.35
N GLU A 72 -17.80 4.75 -6.30
CA GLU A 72 -16.96 5.36 -5.29
C GLU A 72 -15.53 5.61 -5.82
N PRO A 73 -14.96 6.82 -5.67
CA PRO A 73 -13.57 7.07 -6.04
C PRO A 73 -12.59 6.48 -5.02
N CYS A 74 -11.51 5.86 -5.52
CA CYS A 74 -10.56 5.16 -4.67
C CYS A 74 -9.82 6.09 -3.72
N TYR A 75 -9.48 7.31 -4.16
CA TYR A 75 -8.78 8.29 -3.33
C TYR A 75 -9.59 8.70 -2.11
N GLN A 76 -10.88 9.03 -2.28
CA GLN A 76 -11.72 9.41 -1.14
C GLN A 76 -11.92 8.25 -0.18
N LYS A 77 -12.11 7.03 -0.71
CA LYS A 77 -12.30 5.84 0.13
C LYS A 77 -11.04 5.52 0.95
N ALA A 78 -9.87 5.59 0.34
CA ALA A 78 -8.59 5.44 1.03
C ALA A 78 -8.37 6.54 2.08
N ARG A 79 -8.69 7.79 1.74
CA ARG A 79 -8.60 8.92 2.67
C ARG A 79 -9.54 8.75 3.87
N ARG A 80 -10.79 8.35 3.64
CA ARG A 80 -11.78 8.11 4.71
C ARG A 80 -11.31 6.98 5.63
N TRP A 81 -10.87 5.87 5.04
CA TRP A 81 -10.30 4.74 5.79
C TRP A 81 -9.10 5.17 6.63
N LEU A 82 -8.17 5.95 6.05
CA LEU A 82 -7.00 6.45 6.76
C LEU A 82 -7.38 7.35 7.93
N LEU A 83 -8.34 8.27 7.74
CA LEU A 83 -8.79 9.17 8.80
C LEU A 83 -9.47 8.42 9.94
N GLU A 84 -10.27 7.40 9.63
CA GLU A 84 -10.96 6.58 10.63
C GLU A 84 -10.00 5.67 11.41
N ASN A 85 -8.91 5.21 10.77
CA ASN A 85 -7.96 4.25 11.35
C ASN A 85 -6.59 4.88 11.69
N ILE A 86 -6.51 6.22 11.68
CA ILE A 86 -5.27 6.96 11.95
C ILE A 86 -4.60 6.61 13.29
N PRO A 87 -5.32 6.38 14.42
CA PRO A 87 -4.65 6.03 15.67
C PRO A 87 -3.95 4.67 15.58
N SER A 88 -4.57 3.68 14.92
CA SER A 88 -3.99 2.35 14.75
C SER A 88 -2.70 2.39 13.92
N VAL A 89 -2.71 3.17 12.84
CA VAL A 89 -1.52 3.37 11.99
C VAL A 89 -0.40 4.09 12.75
N LEU A 90 -0.74 5.09 13.56
CA LEU A 90 0.23 5.85 14.35
C LEU A 90 0.92 4.99 15.40
N VAL A 91 0.16 4.14 16.13
CA VAL A 91 0.73 3.22 17.11
C VAL A 91 1.70 2.24 16.45
N PHE A 92 1.32 1.66 15.31
CA PHE A 92 2.20 0.75 14.57
C PHE A 92 3.49 1.45 14.10
N GLY A 93 3.36 2.67 13.57
CA GLY A 93 4.52 3.48 13.17
C GLY A 93 5.44 3.81 14.34
N LEU A 94 4.89 4.13 15.50
CA LEU A 94 5.66 4.38 16.72
C LEU A 94 6.43 3.14 17.18
N CYS A 95 5.80 1.96 17.16
CA CYS A 95 6.47 0.71 17.51
C CYS A 95 7.68 0.44 16.58
N ILE A 96 7.52 0.64 15.27
CA ILE A 96 8.62 0.48 14.31
C ILE A 96 9.73 1.48 14.61
N ALA A 97 9.40 2.76 14.88
CA ALA A 97 10.39 3.79 15.18
C ALA A 97 11.22 3.43 16.42
N VAL A 98 10.59 2.92 17.48
CA VAL A 98 11.29 2.49 18.70
C VAL A 98 12.24 1.33 18.40
N VAL A 99 11.79 0.30 17.68
CA VAL A 99 12.64 -0.84 17.30
C VAL A 99 13.83 -0.38 16.45
N GLN A 100 13.61 0.54 15.51
CA GLN A 100 14.66 1.08 14.66
C GLN A 100 15.73 1.84 15.45
N ILE A 101 15.32 2.67 16.43
CA ILE A 101 16.25 3.40 17.30
C ILE A 101 17.06 2.43 18.14
N LEU A 102 16.42 1.42 18.75
CA LEU A 102 17.12 0.39 19.53
C LEU A 102 18.14 -0.36 18.67
N ALA A 103 17.77 -0.75 17.45
CA ALA A 103 18.67 -1.41 16.52
C ALA A 103 19.91 -0.55 16.20
N LEU A 104 19.73 0.76 15.95
CA LEU A 104 20.86 1.67 15.70
C LEU A 104 21.78 1.81 16.91
N VAL A 105 21.21 1.92 18.12
CA VAL A 105 22.00 1.98 19.36
C VAL A 105 22.81 0.69 19.54
N PHE A 106 22.19 -0.48 19.38
CA PHE A 106 22.90 -1.76 19.47
C PHE A 106 24.01 -1.89 18.42
N SER A 107 23.75 -1.46 17.18
CA SER A 107 24.77 -1.46 16.12
C SER A 107 25.96 -0.57 16.48
N LEU A 108 25.74 0.63 17.02
CA LEU A 108 26.81 1.54 17.45
C LEU A 108 27.60 0.99 18.64
N LEU A 109 26.92 0.42 19.63
CA LEU A 109 27.59 -0.21 20.77
C LEU A 109 28.48 -1.36 20.32
N MET A 110 27.96 -2.25 19.47
CA MET A 110 28.73 -3.38 18.95
C MET A 110 29.92 -2.93 18.10
N TYR A 111 29.73 -1.91 17.26
CA TYR A 111 30.82 -1.31 16.47
C TYR A 111 31.92 -0.72 17.36
N CYS A 112 31.56 0.02 18.42
CA CYS A 112 32.53 0.57 19.37
C CYS A 112 33.32 -0.53 20.09
N GLN A 113 32.66 -1.63 20.48
CA GLN A 113 33.34 -2.75 21.14
C GLN A 113 34.36 -3.43 20.22
N ILE A 114 34.03 -3.61 18.93
CA ILE A 114 34.97 -4.17 17.94
C ILE A 114 36.18 -3.24 17.79
N LEU A 115 35.96 -1.93 17.61
CA LEU A 115 37.05 -0.98 17.46
C LEU A 115 37.97 -0.93 18.69
N CYS A 116 37.40 -1.03 19.89
CA CYS A 116 38.19 -1.10 21.12
C CYS A 116 39.00 -2.39 21.20
N ALA A 117 38.44 -3.52 20.74
CA ALA A 117 39.16 -4.80 20.70
C ALA A 117 40.30 -4.77 19.68
N GLU A 118 40.10 -4.18 18.49
CA GLU A 118 41.17 -4.02 17.49
C GLU A 118 42.32 -3.16 18.05
N LYS A 119 42.01 -2.00 18.65
CA LYS A 119 43.03 -1.13 19.26
C LYS A 119 43.76 -1.73 20.46
N ALA A 120 43.20 -2.75 21.09
CA ALA A 120 43.85 -3.45 22.20
C ALA A 120 44.73 -4.61 21.74
N LEU A 121 44.61 -5.03 20.47
CA LEU A 121 45.47 -6.04 19.85
C LEU A 121 46.67 -5.42 19.08
N ASP A 122 46.61 -4.15 18.70
CA ASP A 122 47.73 -3.34 18.20
C ASP A 122 48.58 -2.76 19.34
#